data_AF-A0AAU4N806-F1
#
_entry.id   AF-A0AAU4N806-F1
#
_cell.length_a   1.000
_cell.length_b   1.000
_cell.length_c   1.000
_cell.angle_alpha   90.00
_cell.angle_beta   90.00
_cell.angle_gamma   90.00
#
_symmetry.space_group_name_H-M   'P 1'
#
loop_
_entity.id
_entity.type
_entity.pdbx_description
1 polymer ?
#
loop_
_entity_poly.entity_id
_entity_poly.type
_entity_poly.pdbx_seq_one_letter_code
_entity_poly.pdbx_strand_id
1 'polypeptide(L)' 'MAQEAEPGRVGQHGLEIVMALCDGFEVQRRPFGKRIRARLPIAAAA' A
#
# COMPACT_ATOMS: atom_id res chain seq x y z
N MET A 1 19.76 7.59 11.56
CA MET A 1 19.84 8.14 10.19
C MET A 1 18.44 8.15 9.61
N ALA A 2 17.86 9.30 9.28
CA ALA A 2 16.56 9.33 8.63
C ALA A 2 16.76 8.96 7.15
N GLN A 3 16.21 7.82 6.73
CA GLN A 3 16.29 7.37 5.34
C GLN A 3 15.47 8.35 4.48
N GLU A 4 16.06 8.90 3.41
CA GLU A 4 15.32 9.71 2.44
C GLU A 4 14.10 8.94 1.94
N ALA A 5 12.93 9.58 1.99
CA ALA A 5 11.70 8.99 1.52
C ALA A 5 11.76 8.83 0.00
N GLU A 6 11.99 7.60 -0.48
CA GLU A 6 12.04 7.28 -1.91
C GLU A 6 10.60 7.30 -2.50
N PRO A 7 10.20 8.32 -3.28
CA PRO A 7 8.80 8.48 -3.71
C PRO A 7 8.34 7.35 -4.65
N GLY A 8 9.29 6.72 -5.35
CA GLY A 8 9.07 5.59 -6.24
C GLY A 8 8.95 4.22 -5.56
N ARG A 9 9.39 4.10 -4.30
CA ARG A 9 9.40 2.82 -3.56
C ARG A 9 8.01 2.44 -3.09
N VAL A 10 7.57 1.23 -3.41
CA VAL A 10 6.33 0.67 -2.87
C VAL A 10 6.71 -0.26 -1.72
N GLY A 11 6.25 0.06 -0.51
CA GLY A 11 6.30 -0.84 0.62
C GLY A 11 7.52 -0.73 1.54
N GLN A 12 7.43 -1.51 2.62
CA GLN A 12 8.35 -1.86 3.71
C GLN A 12 7.48 -2.73 4.65
N HIS A 13 7.66 -2.66 5.97
CA HIS A 13 6.77 -3.34 6.93
C HIS A 13 5.28 -3.00 6.73
N GLY A 14 4.95 -1.76 6.36
CA GLY A 14 3.56 -1.36 6.12
C GLY A 14 2.88 -2.09 4.96
N LEU A 15 3.63 -2.57 3.96
CA LEU A 15 3.03 -3.33 2.85
C LEU A 15 2.64 -4.74 3.28
N GLU A 16 3.38 -5.33 4.22
CA GLU A 16 3.07 -6.65 4.77
C GLU A 16 1.71 -6.63 5.46
N ILE A 17 1.42 -5.58 6.22
CA ILE A 17 0.11 -5.35 6.87
C ILE A 17 -1.00 -5.26 5.81
N VAL A 18 -0.79 -4.46 4.76
CA VAL A 18 -1.79 -4.27 3.71
C VAL A 18 -2.07 -5.58 2.98
N MET A 19 -1.03 -6.35 2.64
CA MET A 19 -1.14 -7.65 1.98
C MET A 19 -1.84 -8.71 2.85
N ALA A 20 -1.77 -8.59 4.17
CA ALA A 20 -2.44 -9.51 5.09
C ALA A 20 -3.94 -9.20 5.26
N LEU A 21 -4.33 -7.93 5.15
CA LEU A 21 -5.71 -7.48 5.44
C LEU A 21 -6.58 -7.30 4.20
N CYS A 22 -5.99 -6.94 3.07
CA CYS A 22 -6.71 -6.55 1.86
C CYS A 22 -6.85 -7.71 0.87
N ASP A 23 -7.99 -7.81 0.20
CA ASP A 23 -8.25 -8.84 -0.83
C ASP A 23 -7.79 -8.41 -2.23
N GLY A 24 -7.43 -7.14 -2.39
CA GLY A 24 -6.91 -6.58 -3.63
C GLY A 24 -5.94 -5.44 -3.37
N PHE A 25 -4.85 -5.41 -4.13
CA PHE A 25 -3.83 -4.36 -4.06
C PHE A 25 -3.28 -4.04 -5.45
N GLU A 26 -3.32 -2.77 -5.82
CA GLU A 26 -2.83 -2.28 -7.12
C GLU A 26 -1.89 -1.09 -6.93
N VAL A 27 -0.83 -1.06 -7.74
CA VAL A 27 0.12 0.05 -7.80
C VAL A 27 0.25 0.52 -9.22
N GLN A 28 0.07 1.83 -9.42
CA GLN A 28 0.33 2.49 -10.68
C GLN A 28 1.42 3.54 -10.50
N ARG A 29 2.57 3.35 -11.17
CA ARG A 29 3.59 4.40 -11.26
C ARG A 29 3.05 5.59 -12.05
N ARG A 30 3.37 6.80 -11.59
CA ARG A 30 2.94 8.08 -12.17
C ARG A 30 4.16 8.98 -12.34
N PRO A 31 4.11 10.01 -13.22
CA PRO A 31 5.25 10.87 -13.50
C PRO A 31 5.92 11.48 -12.26
N PHE A 32 5.16 11.73 -11.19
CA PHE A 32 5.65 12.31 -9.93
C PHE A 32 5.46 11.38 -8.71
N GLY A 33 5.45 10.05 -8.91
CA GLY A 33 5.36 9.10 -7.81
C GLY A 33 4.54 7.85 -8.15
N LYS A 34 3.62 7.49 -7.27
CA LYS A 34 2.79 6.28 -7.40
C LYS A 34 1.39 6.52 -6.86
N ARG A 35 0.41 5.84 -7.46
CA ARG A 35 -0.95 5.72 -6.94
C ARG A 35 -1.15 4.29 -6.46
N ILE A 36 -1.57 4.14 -5.21
CA ILE A 36 -1.84 2.84 -4.60
C ILE A 36 -3.35 2.73 -4.38
N ARG A 37 -3.92 1.57 -4.67
CA ARG A 37 -5.29 1.19 -4.33
C ARG A 37 -5.25 -0.11 -3.56
N ALA A 38 -5.95 -0.16 -2.43
CA ALA A 38 -6.17 -1.36 -1.66
C ALA A 38 -7.67 -1.55 -1.49
N ARG A 39 -8.14 -2.79 -1.58
CA ARG A 39 -9.53 -3.17 -1.33
C ARG A 39 -9.57 -3.95 -0.03
N LEU A 40 -10.31 -3.42 0.94
CA LEU A 40 -10.49 -4.02 2.25
C LEU A 40 -11.93 -4.54 2.33
N PRO A 41 -12.15 -5.84 2.58
CA PRO A 41 -13.49 -6.35 2.82
C PRO A 41 -14.04 -5.77 4.14
N ILE A 42 -15.30 -5.36 4.12
CA ILE A 42 -15.99 -4.92 5.34
C ILE A 42 -16.59 -6.17 5.98
N ALA A 43 -16.12 -6.52 7.18
CA ALA A 43 -16.72 -7.61 7.94
C ALA A 43 -18.12 -7.21 8.44
N ALA A 44 -19.05 -8.16 8.47
CA ALA A 44 -20.34 -7.94 9.12
C ALA A 44 -20.12 -7.71 10.62
N ALA A 45 -20.86 -6.77 11.21
CA ALA A 45 -20.88 -6.59 12.66
C ALA A 45 -21.48 -7.84 13.32
N ALA A 46 -20.80 -8.35 14.35
CA ALA A 46 -21.24 -9.49 15.15
C ALA A 46 -22.43 -9.16 16.05
#